data_AF-A0A2P0QP05-F1
#
_entry.id   AF-A0A2P0QP05-F1
#
_cell.length_a   1.000
_cell.length_b   1.000
_cell.length_c   1.000
_cell.angle_alpha   90.00
_cell.angle_beta   90.00
_cell.angle_gamma   90.00
#
_symmetry.space_group_name_H-M   'P 1'
#
loop_
_entity.id
_entity.type
_entity.pdbx_description
1 polymer ?
#
loop_
_entity_poly.entity_id
_entity_poly.type
_entity_poly.pdbx_seq_one_letter_code
_entity_poly.pdbx_strand_id
1 'polypeptide(L)' 'MIPLAKLRWQCRRGTKELDFLLLRYVDLEYALADTQEKALFMQLLALEDDQLIDLLLGDLVMETAEMKALIKKVRV' A
#
# COMPACT_ATOMS: atom_id res chain seq x y z
N MET A 1 4.83 -17.31 1.51
CA MET A 1 4.23 -16.55 0.40
C MET A 1 2.76 -16.32 0.74
N ILE A 2 2.32 -15.07 0.91
CA ILE A 2 0.93 -14.74 1.26
C ILE A 2 0.08 -14.83 -0.02
N PRO A 3 -1.09 -15.50 -0.01
CA PRO A 3 -1.97 -15.54 -1.18
C PRO A 3 -2.49 -14.15 -1.54
N LEU A 4 -2.58 -13.80 -2.83
CA LEU A 4 -3.13 -12.52 -3.30
C LEU A 4 -4.54 -12.25 -2.74
N ALA A 5 -5.35 -13.30 -2.54
CA ALA A 5 -6.65 -13.18 -1.90
C ALA A 5 -6.57 -12.66 -0.46
N LYS A 6 -5.56 -13.08 0.31
CA LYS A 6 -5.33 -12.60 1.68
C LYS A 6 -4.82 -11.16 1.67
N LEU A 7 -3.96 -10.82 0.71
CA LEU A 7 -3.47 -9.44 0.54
C LEU A 7 -4.62 -8.48 0.19
N ARG A 8 -5.47 -8.85 -0.77
CA ARG A 8 -6.68 -8.07 -1.11
C ARG A 8 -7.62 -7.90 0.09
N TRP A 9 -7.74 -8.93 0.93
CA TRP A 9 -8.54 -8.82 2.15
C TRP A 9 -7.93 -7.85 3.17
N GLN A 10 -6.61 -7.83 3.33
CA GLN A 10 -5.91 -6.85 4.19
C GLN A 10 -6.01 -5.40 3.68
N CYS A 11 -6.26 -5.24 2.37
CA CYS A 11 -6.50 -3.94 1.76
C CYS A 11 -7.92 -3.43 2.01
N ARG A 12 -8.87 -4.28 2.45
CA ARG A 12 -10.24 -3.89 2.81
C ARG A 12 -10.26 -3.26 4.21
N ARG A 13 -10.15 -1.95 4.25
CA ARG A 13 -10.10 -1.05 5.41
C ARG A 13 -11.41 -0.26 5.49
N GLY A 14 -11.58 0.55 6.53
CA GLY A 14 -12.83 1.28 6.77
C GLY A 14 -13.23 2.29 5.69
N THR A 15 -12.31 2.69 4.80
CA THR A 15 -12.50 3.80 3.85
C THR A 15 -12.37 3.33 2.39
N LYS A 16 -13.40 3.57 1.58
CA LYS A 16 -13.47 3.13 0.17
C LYS A 16 -12.34 3.68 -0.70
N GLU A 17 -11.89 4.92 -0.48
CA GLU A 17 -10.77 5.49 -1.23
C GLU A 17 -9.47 4.74 -0.95
N LEU A 18 -9.21 4.42 0.32
CA LEU A 18 -8.04 3.64 0.72
C LEU A 18 -8.06 2.25 0.10
N ASP A 19 -9.22 1.58 0.17
CA ASP A 19 -9.45 0.29 -0.47
C ASP A 19 -9.13 0.33 -1.95
N PHE A 20 -9.64 1.36 -2.65
CA PHE A 20 -9.47 1.50 -4.09
C PHE A 20 -8.00 1.68 -4.48
N LEU A 21 -7.28 2.55 -3.78
CA LEU A 21 -5.85 2.79 -4.04
C LEU A 21 -5.01 1.52 -3.79
N LEU A 22 -5.20 0.87 -2.64
CA LEU A 22 -4.45 -0.34 -2.29
C LEU A 22 -4.78 -1.51 -3.22
N LEU A 23 -6.06 -1.75 -3.52
CA LEU A 23 -6.48 -2.83 -4.42
C LEU A 23 -5.99 -2.59 -5.85
N ARG A 24 -6.06 -1.35 -6.35
CA ARG A 24 -5.54 -1.00 -7.68
C ARG A 24 -4.04 -1.26 -7.77
N TYR A 25 -3.27 -0.85 -6.76
CA TYR A 25 -1.84 -1.13 -6.70
C TYR A 25 -1.55 -2.64 -6.66
N VAL A 26 -2.29 -3.40 -5.85
CA VAL A 26 -2.13 -4.86 -5.78
C VAL A 26 -2.44 -5.55 -7.11
N ASP A 27 -3.43 -5.05 -7.84
CA ASP A 27 -3.89 -5.67 -9.07
C ASP A 27 -3.02 -5.35 -10.28
N LEU A 28 -2.44 -4.14 -10.33
CA LEU A 28 -1.66 -3.66 -11.47
C LEU A 28 -0.15 -3.74 -11.22
N GLU A 29 0.31 -3.29 -10.06
CA GLU A 29 1.73 -3.06 -9.77
C GLU A 29 2.34 -4.20 -8.96
N TYR A 30 1.63 -4.77 -7.99
CA TYR A 30 2.20 -5.81 -7.10
C TYR A 30 2.62 -7.08 -7.86
N ALA A 31 2.01 -7.40 -8.99
CA ALA A 31 2.46 -8.50 -9.85
C ALA A 31 3.83 -8.20 -10.49
N LEU A 32 4.06 -6.95 -10.88
CA LEU A 32 5.28 -6.46 -11.54
C LEU A 32 6.36 -6.01 -10.56
N ALA A 33 5.98 -5.68 -9.32
CA ALA A 33 6.85 -5.22 -8.26
C ALA A 33 7.90 -6.29 -7.89
N ASP A 34 9.11 -5.82 -7.60
CA ASP A 34 10.19 -6.68 -7.14
C ASP A 34 9.98 -7.13 -5.69
N THR A 35 10.87 -7.99 -5.20
CA THR A 35 10.79 -8.52 -3.83
C THR A 35 10.94 -7.42 -2.77
N GLN A 36 11.69 -6.35 -3.07
CA GLN A 36 11.94 -5.25 -2.14
C GLN A 36 10.71 -4.35 -2.01
N GLU A 37 10.10 -3.97 -3.13
CA GLU A 37 8.87 -3.19 -3.22
C GLU A 37 7.69 -3.96 -2.61
N LYS A 38 7.61 -5.28 -2.82
CA LYS A 38 6.64 -6.15 -2.12
C LYS A 38 6.85 -6.16 -0.60
N ALA A 39 8.11 -6.19 -0.14
CA ALA A 39 8.40 -6.15 1.29
C ALA A 39 8.05 -4.79 1.90
N LEU A 40 8.31 -3.68 1.19
CA LEU A 40 7.90 -2.34 1.59
C LEU A 40 6.38 -2.22 1.65
N PHE A 41 5.66 -2.76 0.66
CA PHE A 41 4.20 -2.78 0.68
C PHE A 41 3.63 -3.60 1.83
N MET A 42 4.26 -4.72 2.19
CA MET A 42 3.88 -5.47 3.38
C MET A 42 4.12 -4.69 4.68
N GLN A 43 5.20 -3.92 4.77
CA GLN A 43 5.43 -3.02 5.91
C GLN A 43 4.39 -1.91 5.97
N LEU A 44 4.02 -1.34 4.82
CA LEU A 44 2.96 -0.35 4.70
C LEU A 44 1.62 -0.93 5.18
N LEU A 45 1.24 -2.12 4.72
CA LEU A 45 0.04 -2.82 5.16
C LEU A 45 0.09 -3.26 6.63
N ALA A 46 1.26 -3.31 7.27
CA ALA A 46 1.36 -3.57 8.70
C ALA A 46 1.02 -2.35 9.57
N LEU A 47 0.93 -1.15 8.97
CA LEU A 47 0.52 0.07 9.65
C LEU A 47 -0.99 0.09 9.92
N GLU A 48 -1.40 0.95 10.86
CA GLU A 48 -2.79 1.19 11.21
C GLU A 48 -3.54 1.98 10.13
N ASP A 49 -4.87 1.87 10.14
CA ASP A 49 -5.75 2.53 9.17
C ASP A 49 -5.53 4.04 9.14
N ASP A 50 -5.43 4.67 10.31
CA ASP A 50 -5.19 6.12 10.44
C ASP A 50 -3.86 6.54 9.79
N GLN A 51 -2.80 5.75 10.00
CA GLN A 51 -1.50 6.04 9.37
C GLN A 51 -1.55 5.86 7.86
N LEU A 52 -2.25 4.83 7.36
CA LEU A 52 -2.42 4.65 5.92
C LEU A 52 -3.20 5.79 5.28
N ILE A 53 -4.25 6.28 5.96
CA ILE A 53 -5.01 7.45 5.53
C ILE A 53 -4.07 8.66 5.48
N ASP A 54 -3.31 8.94 6.53
CA ASP A 54 -2.36 10.06 6.54
C ASP A 54 -1.26 9.92 5.47
N LEU A 55 -0.81 8.70 5.17
CA LEU A 55 0.22 8.41 4.17
C LEU A 55 -0.29 8.39 2.74
N LEU A 56 -1.56 8.07 2.47
CA LEU A 56 -2.10 7.97 1.11
C LEU A 56 -2.97 9.17 0.75
N LEU A 57 -3.75 9.68 1.69
CA LEU A 57 -4.70 10.79 1.53
C LEU A 57 -4.22 12.07 2.21
N GLY A 58 -3.33 11.97 3.21
CA GLY A 58 -2.78 13.11 3.93
C GLY A 58 -1.40 13.56 3.44
N ASP A 59 -0.73 14.34 4.29
CA ASP A 59 0.61 14.90 4.06
C ASP A 59 1.73 14.12 4.77
N LEU A 60 1.42 12.93 5.32
CA LEU A 60 2.45 12.15 5.99
C LEU A 60 3.41 11.58 4.95
N VAL A 61 4.71 11.79 5.21
CA VAL A 61 5.77 11.34 4.32
C VAL A 61 6.75 10.48 5.12
N MET A 62 6.89 9.22 4.73
CA MET A 62 7.89 8.32 5.33
C MET A 62 9.30 8.79 5.01
N GLU A 63 10.24 8.69 5.95
CA GLU A 63 11.61 9.21 5.75
C GLU A 63 12.36 8.46 4.64
N THR A 64 12.10 7.16 4.49
CA THR A 64 12.78 6.29 3.52
C THR A 64 12.37 6.61 2.07
N ALA A 65 13.35 6.91 1.22
CA ALA A 65 13.13 7.27 -0.18
C ALA A 65 12.35 6.19 -0.96
N GLU A 66 12.60 4.92 -0.67
CA GLU A 66 11.94 3.78 -1.32
C GLU A 66 10.45 3.71 -0.94
N MET A 67 10.13 3.97 0.33
CA MET A 67 8.75 4.02 0.81
C MET A 67 7.99 5.22 0.25
N LYS A 68 8.66 6.39 0.13
CA LYS A 68 8.07 7.55 -0.56
C LYS A 68 7.73 7.23 -2.01
N ALA A 69 8.63 6.55 -2.72
CA ALA A 69 8.41 6.14 -4.11
C ALA A 69 7.20 5.19 -4.21
N LEU A 70 7.11 4.20 -3.33
CA LEU A 70 5.97 3.28 -3.25
C LEU A 70 4.65 4.02 -3.00
N ILE A 71 4.59 4.88 -1.97
CA ILE A 71 3.40 5.68 -1.64
C ILE A 71 2.95 6.52 -2.84
N LYS A 72 3.90 7.20 -3.50
CA LYS A 72 3.61 8.00 -4.69
C LYS A 72 3.03 7.14 -5.81
N LYS A 73 3.52 5.91 -5.97
CA LYS A 73 3.03 4.95 -6.96
C LYS A 73 1.61 4.46 -6.66
N VAL A 74 1.30 4.23 -5.38
CA VAL A 74 -0.05 3.86 -4.91
C VAL A 74 -1.06 5.01 -5.09
N ARG A 75 -0.61 6.28 -4.96
CA ARG A 75 -1.46 7.47 -5.11
C ARG A 75 -1.85 7.84 -6.56
N VAL A 76 -1.24 7.23 -7.59
CA VAL A 76 -1.43 7.55 -9.03
C VAL A 76 -2.42 6.58 -9.69
#